data_AF-A0A2W6DCG2-F1
#
_entry.id   AF-A0A2W6DCG2-F1
#
_cell.length_a   1.000
_cell.length_b   1.000
_cell.length_c   1.000
_cell.angle_alpha   90.00
_cell.angle_beta   90.00
_cell.angle_gamma   90.00
#
_symmetry.space_group_name_H-M   'P 1'
#
loop_
_entity.id
_entity.type
_entity.pdbx_description
1 polymer ?
#
loop_
_entity_poly.entity_id
_entity_poly.type
_entity_poly.pdbx_seq_one_letter_code
_entity_poly.pdbx_strand_id
1 'polypeptide(L)'
;MGGALDWLPIAAAVFAVPQFLPQLAGVSRTGDAAGVSWSWAALTSVSNGGWMAYFALSHFWIALVPATSATLLAGVLAVLLARRSSVPHRTAAVTAAWGGVLALAWALAGRAGLGTALAASFVLQVAPSVWTAYRTDRPTGISRGTWQLILAELLCWGVYGLHRSDPRLTVLGWTGVVASVLMLARARGCRTSPRC
;
A
#
# COMPACT_ATOMS: atom_id res chain seq x y z
N MET A 1 17.49 16.18 -16.49
CA MET A 1 18.66 15.30 -16.29
C MET A 1 18.41 14.54 -14.99
N GLY A 2 18.16 13.23 -15.08
CA GLY A 2 17.64 12.43 -13.97
C GLY A 2 18.73 11.98 -13.02
N GLY A 3 18.65 12.39 -11.76
CA GLY A 3 19.55 11.90 -10.71
C GLY A 3 19.17 10.49 -10.28
N ALA A 4 20.06 9.78 -9.58
CA ALA A 4 19.76 8.45 -9.04
C ALA A 4 18.47 8.42 -8.19
N LEU A 5 18.14 9.54 -7.54
CA LEU A 5 16.92 9.71 -6.73
C LEU A 5 15.63 9.67 -7.57
N ASP A 6 15.66 9.99 -8.86
CA ASP A 6 14.48 9.92 -9.73
C ASP A 6 14.04 8.48 -10.01
N TRP A 7 14.93 7.50 -9.81
CA TRP A 7 14.66 6.07 -9.97
C TRP A 7 14.16 5.37 -8.70
N LEU A 8 14.09 6.08 -7.57
CA LEU A 8 13.57 5.53 -6.32
C LEU A 8 12.17 4.92 -6.44
N PRO A 9 11.21 5.45 -7.24
CA PRO A 9 9.93 4.79 -7.42
C PRO A 9 10.05 3.41 -8.08
N ILE A 10 11.03 3.20 -8.96
CA ILE A 10 11.28 1.87 -9.55
C ILE A 10 11.87 0.92 -8.52
N ALA A 11 12.83 1.38 -7.71
CA ALA A 11 13.34 0.59 -6.60
C ALA A 11 12.21 0.20 -5.62
N ALA A 12 11.32 1.14 -5.28
CA ALA A 12 10.13 0.88 -4.47
C ALA A 12 9.24 -0.20 -5.11
N ALA A 13 9.01 -0.12 -6.43
CA ALA A 13 8.25 -1.12 -7.18
C ALA A 13 8.84 -2.53 -7.04
N VAL A 14 10.17 -2.66 -7.07
CA VAL A 14 10.86 -3.95 -6.93
C VAL A 14 10.58 -4.60 -5.57
N PHE A 15 10.40 -3.80 -4.51
CA PHE A 15 10.04 -4.32 -3.18
C PHE A 15 8.54 -4.58 -3.03
N ALA A 16 7.70 -3.80 -3.69
CA ALA A 16 6.24 -3.86 -3.59
C ALA A 16 5.62 -4.97 -4.46
N VAL A 17 5.99 -5.01 -5.73
CA VAL A 17 5.34 -5.86 -6.76
C VAL A 17 5.41 -7.36 -6.45
N PRO A 18 6.53 -7.92 -5.94
CA PRO A 18 6.60 -9.34 -5.60
C PRO A 18 5.54 -9.81 -4.60
N GLN A 19 4.96 -8.90 -3.81
CA GLN A 19 3.91 -9.22 -2.84
C GLN A 19 2.60 -9.65 -3.51
N PHE A 20 2.32 -9.18 -4.74
CA PHE A 20 1.13 -9.54 -5.51
C PHE A 20 1.25 -10.88 -6.24
N LEU A 21 2.47 -11.27 -6.61
CA LEU A 21 2.74 -12.45 -7.46
C LEU A 21 2.22 -13.78 -6.86
N PRO A 22 2.50 -14.13 -5.60
CA PRO A 22 2.05 -15.42 -5.06
C PRO A 22 0.52 -15.49 -4.94
N GLN A 23 -0.13 -14.37 -4.61
CA GLN A 23 -1.59 -14.29 -4.52
C GLN A 23 -2.25 -14.48 -5.89
N LEU A 24 -1.73 -13.79 -6.91
CA LEU A 24 -2.25 -13.91 -8.28
C LEU A 24 -2.01 -15.30 -8.86
N ALA A 25 -0.82 -15.86 -8.65
CA ALA A 25 -0.48 -17.22 -9.08
C ALA A 25 -1.33 -18.28 -8.36
N GLY A 26 -1.55 -18.12 -7.05
CA GLY A 26 -2.38 -19.02 -6.25
C GLY A 26 -3.82 -19.04 -6.75
N VAL A 27 -4.46 -17.87 -6.83
CA VAL A 27 -5.84 -17.74 -7.31
C VAL A 27 -5.94 -18.24 -8.74
N SER A 28 -5.10 -17.77 -9.67
CA SER A 28 -5.19 -18.18 -11.08
C SER A 28 -5.04 -19.70 -11.29
N ARG A 29 -4.08 -20.35 -10.60
CA ARG A 29 -3.79 -21.77 -10.80
C ARG A 29 -4.70 -22.72 -10.04
N THR A 30 -5.04 -22.42 -8.79
CA THR A 30 -5.61 -23.43 -7.87
C THR A 30 -7.10 -23.30 -7.64
N GLY A 31 -7.72 -22.18 -8.00
CA GLY A 31 -9.10 -21.93 -7.58
C GLY A 31 -9.19 -21.24 -6.23
N ASP A 32 -8.22 -21.48 -5.35
CA ASP A 32 -8.27 -21.14 -3.94
C ASP A 32 -8.06 -19.65 -3.68
N ALA A 33 -9.05 -19.05 -3.02
CA ALA A 33 -9.04 -17.65 -2.57
C ALA A 33 -8.82 -17.53 -1.06
N ALA A 34 -8.52 -18.63 -0.36
CA ALA A 34 -8.26 -18.62 1.07
C ALA A 34 -7.14 -17.62 1.41
N GLY A 35 -7.46 -16.65 2.25
CA GLY A 35 -6.52 -15.62 2.71
C GLY A 35 -6.39 -14.38 1.80
N VAL A 36 -7.07 -14.31 0.65
CA VAL A 36 -7.05 -13.14 -0.24
C VAL A 36 -8.45 -12.54 -0.34
N SER A 37 -8.64 -11.33 0.19
CA SER A 37 -9.96 -10.69 0.19
C SER A 37 -10.18 -9.81 -1.04
N TRP A 38 -11.39 -9.88 -1.59
CA TRP A 38 -11.82 -9.01 -2.69
C TRP A 38 -11.71 -7.54 -2.31
N SER A 39 -12.10 -7.18 -1.07
CA SER A 39 -12.07 -5.80 -0.58
C SER A 39 -10.66 -5.23 -0.54
N TRP A 40 -9.67 -6.02 -0.10
CA TRP A 40 -8.28 -5.59 -0.11
C TRP A 40 -7.78 -5.35 -1.55
N ALA A 41 -8.04 -6.28 -2.47
CA ALA A 41 -7.63 -6.14 -3.87
C ALA A 41 -8.27 -4.91 -4.53
N ALA A 42 -9.58 -4.73 -4.34
CA ALA A 42 -10.32 -3.62 -4.91
C ALA A 42 -9.91 -2.25 -4.32
N LEU A 43 -9.76 -2.15 -3.00
CA LEU A 43 -9.27 -0.93 -2.34
C LEU A 43 -7.83 -0.59 -2.73
N THR A 44 -6.98 -1.61 -2.87
CA THR A 44 -5.59 -1.44 -3.35
C THR A 44 -5.59 -0.90 -4.76
N SER A 45 -6.43 -1.45 -5.65
CA SER A 45 -6.55 -0.98 -7.03
C SER A 45 -7.05 0.46 -7.10
N VAL A 46 -8.14 0.80 -6.39
CA VAL A 46 -8.69 2.16 -6.36
C VAL A 46 -7.70 3.17 -5.78
N SER A 47 -7.02 2.83 -4.68
CA SER A 47 -6.06 3.74 -4.04
C SER A 47 -4.83 3.96 -4.90
N ASN A 48 -4.31 2.93 -5.56
CA ASN A 48 -3.20 3.08 -6.50
C ASN A 48 -3.64 3.81 -7.79
N GLY A 49 -4.90 3.67 -8.22
CA GLY A 49 -5.47 4.49 -9.28
C GLY A 49 -5.52 5.97 -8.91
N GLY A 50 -5.82 6.27 -7.64
CA GLY A 50 -5.68 7.61 -7.07
C GLY A 50 -4.25 8.12 -7.11
N TRP A 51 -3.27 7.32 -6.68
CA TRP A 51 -1.84 7.68 -6.78
C TRP A 51 -1.38 7.86 -8.23
N MET A 52 -1.86 7.03 -9.16
CA MET A 52 -1.60 7.14 -10.59
C MET A 52 -2.09 8.50 -11.12
N ALA A 53 -3.32 8.88 -10.80
CA ALA A 53 -3.85 10.19 -11.15
C ALA A 53 -3.03 11.32 -10.50
N TYR A 54 -2.69 11.19 -9.22
CA TYR A 54 -1.83 12.14 -8.51
C TYR A 54 -0.46 12.33 -9.19
N PHE A 55 0.19 11.24 -9.60
CA PHE A 55 1.49 11.27 -10.26
C PHE A 55 1.43 11.85 -11.67
N ALA A 56 0.38 11.56 -12.43
CA ALA A 56 0.15 12.16 -13.74
C ALA A 56 -0.02 13.68 -13.60
N LEU A 57 -0.87 14.12 -12.67
CA LEU A 57 -1.10 15.54 -12.36
C LEU A 57 0.14 16.24 -11.77
N SER A 58 1.06 15.49 -11.16
CA SER A 58 2.32 16.01 -10.61
C SER A 58 3.49 15.93 -11.59
N HIS A 59 3.29 15.39 -12.80
CA HIS A 59 4.35 15.08 -13.77
C HIS A 59 5.47 14.17 -13.23
N PHE A 60 5.13 13.26 -12.30
CA PHE A 60 6.05 12.26 -11.75
C PHE A 60 6.03 10.99 -12.61
N TRP A 61 6.53 11.10 -13.84
CA TRP A 61 6.38 10.05 -14.87
C TRP A 61 6.95 8.69 -14.46
N ILE A 62 8.10 8.65 -13.79
CA ILE A 62 8.71 7.40 -13.33
C ILE A 62 7.85 6.74 -12.24
N ALA A 63 7.20 7.53 -11.38
CA ALA A 63 6.30 7.05 -10.34
C ALA A 63 4.97 6.48 -10.89
N LEU A 64 4.62 6.76 -12.15
CA LEU A 64 3.47 6.12 -12.80
C LEU A 64 3.67 4.63 -13.01
N VAL A 65 4.92 4.16 -13.19
CA VAL A 65 5.20 2.74 -13.40
C VAL A 65 4.71 1.90 -12.22
N PRO A 66 5.18 2.11 -10.97
CA PRO A 66 4.68 1.35 -9.82
C PRO A 66 3.17 1.52 -9.60
N ALA A 67 2.64 2.75 -9.71
CA ALA A 67 1.22 3.00 -9.46
C ALA A 67 0.33 2.29 -10.47
N THR A 68 0.67 2.33 -11.76
CA THR A 68 -0.06 1.62 -12.82
C THR A 68 0.04 0.11 -12.61
N SER A 69 1.24 -0.42 -12.35
CA SER A 69 1.43 -1.85 -12.09
C SER A 69 0.60 -2.34 -10.91
N ALA A 70 0.62 -1.65 -9.77
CA ALA A 70 -0.17 -2.01 -8.60
C ALA A 70 -1.67 -1.90 -8.87
N THR A 71 -2.10 -0.84 -9.57
CA THR A 71 -3.52 -0.65 -9.96
C THR A 71 -4.02 -1.83 -10.79
N LEU A 72 -3.26 -2.22 -11.82
CA LEU A 72 -3.62 -3.30 -12.74
C LEU A 72 -3.57 -4.67 -12.07
N LEU A 73 -2.49 -5.00 -11.34
CA LEU A 73 -2.34 -6.30 -10.68
C LEU A 73 -3.44 -6.51 -9.63
N ALA A 74 -3.70 -5.52 -8.79
CA ALA A 74 -4.75 -5.59 -7.78
C ALA A 74 -6.15 -5.59 -8.43
N GLY A 75 -6.35 -4.84 -9.51
CA GLY A 75 -7.60 -4.80 -10.26
C GLY A 75 -7.93 -6.15 -10.91
N VAL A 76 -6.95 -6.78 -11.57
CA VAL A 76 -7.09 -8.13 -12.14
C VAL A 76 -7.42 -9.14 -11.03
N LEU A 77 -6.72 -9.08 -9.90
CA LEU A 77 -7.00 -9.95 -8.76
C LEU A 77 -8.44 -9.77 -8.25
N ALA A 78 -8.91 -8.53 -8.10
CA ALA A 78 -10.28 -8.23 -7.70
C ALA A 78 -11.31 -8.78 -8.69
N VAL A 79 -11.05 -8.68 -10.00
CA VAL A 79 -11.92 -9.26 -11.04
C VAL A 79 -11.95 -10.78 -10.95
N LEU A 80 -10.79 -11.43 -10.78
CA LEU A 80 -10.73 -12.89 -10.64
C LEU A 80 -11.50 -13.38 -9.41
N LEU A 81 -11.40 -12.68 -8.29
CA LEU A 81 -12.12 -13.00 -7.05
C LEU A 81 -13.64 -12.79 -7.22
N ALA A 82 -14.06 -11.71 -7.88
CA ALA A 82 -15.48 -11.43 -8.15
C ALA A 82 -16.13 -12.46 -9.08
N ARG A 83 -15.35 -13.04 -10.01
CA ARG A 83 -15.83 -14.11 -10.90
C ARG A 83 -16.03 -15.44 -10.18
N ARG A 84 -15.48 -15.62 -8.99
CA ARG A 84 -15.46 -16.90 -8.25
C ARG A 84 -16.25 -16.90 -6.96
N SER A 85 -16.54 -15.72 -6.42
CA SER A 85 -17.28 -15.55 -5.17
C SER A 85 -18.21 -14.34 -5.30
N SER A 86 -19.35 -14.39 -4.62
CA SER A 86 -20.23 -13.22 -4.55
C SER A 86 -19.49 -12.10 -3.82
N VAL A 87 -19.46 -10.91 -4.44
CA VAL A 87 -18.91 -9.72 -3.81
C VAL A 87 -19.94 -9.21 -2.80
N PRO A 88 -19.62 -9.11 -1.50
CA PRO A 88 -20.56 -8.57 -0.54
C PRO A 88 -20.90 -7.12 -0.89
N HIS A 89 -22.20 -6.78 -0.95
CA HIS A 89 -22.66 -5.43 -1.28
C HIS A 89 -22.03 -4.36 -0.39
N ARG A 90 -21.88 -4.66 0.90
CA ARG A 90 -21.23 -3.76 1.86
C ARG A 90 -19.78 -3.44 1.47
N THR A 91 -18.99 -4.44 1.08
CA THR A 91 -17.60 -4.21 0.68
C THR A 91 -17.50 -3.47 -0.64
N ALA A 92 -18.39 -3.77 -1.59
CA ALA A 92 -18.47 -3.02 -2.85
C ALA A 92 -18.83 -1.55 -2.60
N ALA A 93 -19.81 -1.29 -1.74
CA ALA A 93 -20.23 0.05 -1.35
C ALA A 93 -19.09 0.83 -0.67
N VAL A 94 -18.32 0.19 0.23
CA VAL A 94 -17.16 0.83 0.86
C VAL A 94 -16.08 1.20 -0.17
N THR A 95 -15.76 0.29 -1.09
CA THR A 95 -14.80 0.58 -2.17
C THR A 95 -15.28 1.71 -3.08
N ALA A 96 -16.57 1.70 -3.46
CA ALA A 96 -17.17 2.75 -4.28
C ALA A 96 -17.19 4.10 -3.55
N ALA A 97 -17.58 4.10 -2.27
CA ALA A 97 -17.56 5.29 -1.43
C ALA A 97 -16.15 5.86 -1.30
N TRP A 98 -15.12 5.01 -1.16
CA TRP A 98 -13.73 5.46 -1.15
C TRP A 98 -13.33 6.11 -2.49
N GLY A 99 -13.69 5.52 -3.62
CA GLY A 99 -13.51 6.15 -4.94
C GLY A 99 -14.22 7.52 -5.03
N GLY A 100 -15.43 7.62 -4.49
CA GLY A 100 -16.17 8.88 -4.39
C GLY A 100 -15.48 9.93 -3.53
N VAL A 101 -14.91 9.53 -2.38
CA VAL A 101 -14.11 10.43 -1.52
C VAL A 101 -12.87 10.94 -2.24
N LEU A 102 -12.17 10.09 -2.99
CA LEU A 102 -11.01 10.50 -3.78
C LEU A 102 -11.41 11.49 -4.89
N ALA A 103 -12.50 11.21 -5.60
CA ALA A 103 -13.04 12.11 -6.62
C ALA A 103 -13.46 13.46 -6.03
N LEU A 104 -14.13 13.45 -4.87
CA LEU A 104 -14.53 14.67 -4.16
C LEU A 104 -13.32 15.46 -3.66
N ALA A 105 -12.32 14.80 -3.07
CA ALA A 105 -11.08 15.45 -2.62
C ALA A 105 -10.34 16.11 -3.79
N TRP A 106 -10.33 15.45 -4.96
CA TRP A 106 -9.81 16.04 -6.19
C TRP A 106 -10.67 17.22 -6.68
N ALA A 107 -11.99 17.10 -6.69
CA ALA A 107 -12.87 18.17 -7.13
C ALA A 107 -12.76 19.43 -6.25
N LEU A 108 -12.59 19.27 -4.93
CA LEU A 108 -12.54 20.38 -3.97
C LEU A 108 -11.17 21.05 -3.85
N ALA A 109 -10.09 20.26 -3.91
CA ALA A 109 -8.73 20.75 -3.62
C ALA A 109 -7.68 20.26 -4.65
N GLY A 110 -8.13 19.77 -5.80
CA GLY A 110 -7.29 19.33 -6.90
C GLY A 110 -6.32 18.22 -6.51
N ARG A 111 -5.14 18.29 -7.11
CA ARG A 111 -4.01 17.39 -6.84
C ARG A 111 -3.65 17.32 -5.35
N ALA A 112 -3.68 18.46 -4.66
CA ALA A 112 -3.34 18.54 -3.24
C ALA A 112 -4.35 17.79 -2.37
N GLY A 113 -5.64 17.92 -2.65
CA GLY A 113 -6.71 17.19 -1.96
C GLY A 113 -6.57 15.69 -2.15
N LEU A 114 -6.41 15.25 -3.40
CA LEU A 114 -6.24 13.83 -3.74
C LEU A 114 -5.05 13.20 -3.01
N GLY A 115 -3.86 13.80 -3.11
CA GLY A 115 -2.66 13.28 -2.44
C GLY A 115 -2.78 13.28 -0.93
N THR A 116 -3.45 14.29 -0.35
CA THR A 116 -3.67 14.37 1.11
C THR A 116 -4.59 13.26 1.58
N ALA A 117 -5.69 13.02 0.87
CA ALA A 117 -6.62 11.93 1.20
C ALA A 117 -5.94 10.56 1.15
N LEU A 118 -5.10 10.32 0.13
CA LEU A 118 -4.33 9.09 -0.02
C LEU A 118 -3.25 8.91 1.07
N ALA A 119 -2.51 9.97 1.40
CA ALA A 119 -1.51 9.91 2.47
C ALA A 119 -2.19 9.70 3.84
N ALA A 120 -3.26 10.43 4.12
CA ALA A 120 -4.02 10.29 5.36
C ALA A 120 -4.62 8.88 5.51
N SER A 121 -5.19 8.31 4.44
CA SER A 121 -5.74 6.96 4.49
C SER A 121 -4.64 5.92 4.75
N PHE A 122 -3.42 6.10 4.23
CA PHE A 122 -2.30 5.22 4.56
C PHE A 122 -1.95 5.27 6.05
N VAL A 123 -1.89 6.47 6.65
CA VAL A 123 -1.65 6.62 8.10
C VAL A 123 -2.73 5.89 8.91
N LEU A 124 -4.00 6.06 8.52
CA LEU A 124 -5.13 5.41 9.20
C LEU A 124 -5.12 3.88 9.05
N GLN A 125 -4.54 3.35 7.97
CA GLN A 125 -4.40 1.90 7.74
C GLN A 125 -3.26 1.28 8.55
N VAL A 126 -2.15 2.00 8.71
CA VAL A 126 -0.97 1.45 9.39
C VAL A 126 -1.08 1.52 10.91
N ALA A 127 -1.75 2.55 11.45
CA ALA A 127 -1.85 2.75 12.89
C ALA A 127 -2.50 1.56 13.65
N PRO A 128 -3.64 0.98 13.20
CA PRO A 128 -4.23 -0.19 13.84
C PRO A 128 -3.31 -1.42 13.83
N SER A 129 -2.50 -1.57 12.78
CA SER A 129 -1.56 -2.70 12.64
C SER A 129 -0.47 -2.62 13.70
N VAL A 130 0.14 -1.43 13.87
CA VAL A 130 1.14 -1.18 14.91
C VAL A 130 0.52 -1.33 16.29
N TRP A 131 -0.66 -0.73 16.51
CA TRP A 131 -1.36 -0.82 17.78
C TRP A 131 -1.64 -2.27 18.20
N THR A 132 -2.18 -3.08 17.28
CA THR A 132 -2.49 -4.49 17.53
C THR A 132 -1.21 -5.27 17.85
N ALA A 133 -0.13 -5.06 17.11
CA ALA A 133 1.15 -5.73 17.34
C ALA A 133 1.73 -5.48 18.75
N TYR A 134 1.52 -4.29 19.30
CA TYR A 134 1.99 -3.94 20.64
C TYR A 134 1.02 -4.34 21.75
N ARG A 135 -0.27 -4.50 21.45
CA ARG A 135 -1.25 -5.05 22.40
C ARG A 135 -1.30 -6.57 22.47
N THR A 136 -0.89 -7.26 21.42
CA THR A 136 -0.87 -8.73 21.41
C THR A 136 0.36 -9.25 22.14
N ASP A 137 0.16 -10.15 23.10
CA ASP A 137 1.25 -10.78 23.88
C ASP A 137 2.19 -11.60 22.99
N ARG A 138 1.62 -12.40 22.07
CA ARG A 138 2.34 -13.25 21.11
C ARG A 138 2.03 -12.89 19.64
N PRO A 139 2.77 -11.96 19.02
CA PRO A 139 2.55 -11.53 17.64
C PRO A 139 3.15 -12.53 16.64
N THR A 140 2.57 -13.72 16.54
CA THR A 140 3.00 -14.79 15.61
C THR A 140 2.76 -14.43 14.14
N GLY A 141 1.95 -13.40 13.85
CA GLY A 141 1.63 -12.94 12.49
C GLY A 141 2.62 -11.94 11.86
N ILE A 142 3.69 -11.52 12.55
CA ILE A 142 4.61 -10.49 12.03
C ILE A 142 5.77 -11.13 11.24
N SER A 143 5.65 -11.16 9.92
CA SER A 143 6.74 -11.59 9.02
C SER A 143 7.84 -10.53 8.93
N ARG A 144 9.05 -10.85 9.41
CA ARG A 144 10.22 -9.94 9.35
C ARG A 144 10.60 -9.59 7.91
N GLY A 145 10.58 -10.57 7.01
CA GLY A 145 10.92 -10.34 5.60
C GLY A 145 9.95 -9.38 4.94
N THR A 146 8.65 -9.53 5.20
CA THR A 146 7.63 -8.61 4.68
C THR A 146 7.85 -7.18 5.19
N TRP A 147 8.06 -7.01 6.48
CA TRP A 147 8.31 -5.68 7.05
C TRP A 147 9.65 -5.07 6.63
N GLN A 148 10.66 -5.87 6.25
CA GLN A 148 11.89 -5.36 5.64
C GLN A 148 11.66 -4.85 4.22
N LEU A 149 10.85 -5.55 3.41
CA LEU A 149 10.48 -5.08 2.07
C LEU A 149 9.66 -3.79 2.15
N ILE A 150 8.67 -3.73 3.05
CA ILE A 150 7.87 -2.52 3.30
C ILE A 150 8.76 -1.37 3.77
N LEU A 151 9.73 -1.63 4.67
CA LEU A 151 10.67 -0.61 5.09
C LEU A 151 11.48 -0.05 3.92
N ALA A 152 12.04 -0.92 3.07
CA ALA A 152 12.83 -0.51 1.91
C ALA A 152 11.99 0.30 0.90
N GLU A 153 10.78 -0.17 0.61
CA GLU A 153 9.82 0.52 -0.25
C GLU A 153 9.50 1.93 0.26
N LEU A 154 9.12 2.05 1.53
CA LEU A 154 8.65 3.31 2.10
C LEU A 154 9.80 4.28 2.38
N LEU A 155 11.01 3.76 2.59
CA LEU A 155 12.22 4.59 2.59
C LEU A 155 12.46 5.20 1.21
N CYS A 156 12.32 4.43 0.12
CA CYS A 156 12.42 4.96 -1.25
C CYS A 156 11.39 6.06 -1.49
N TRP A 157 10.13 5.87 -1.09
CA TRP A 157 9.09 6.89 -1.22
C TRP A 157 9.34 8.12 -0.34
N GLY A 158 9.84 7.95 0.87
CA GLY A 158 10.16 9.04 1.79
C GLY A 158 11.28 9.93 1.25
N VAL A 159 12.37 9.32 0.78
CA VAL A 159 13.49 10.05 0.15
C VAL A 159 13.05 10.69 -1.16
N TYR A 160 12.25 10.01 -1.98
CA TYR A 160 11.70 10.58 -3.21
C TYR A 160 10.79 11.78 -2.92
N GLY A 161 9.96 11.70 -1.89
CA GLY A 161 9.11 12.80 -1.44
C GLY A 161 9.91 14.03 -1.04
N LEU A 162 10.99 13.85 -0.26
CA LEU A 162 11.90 14.93 0.10
C LEU A 162 12.59 15.52 -1.14
N HIS A 163 13.11 14.67 -2.04
CA HIS A 163 13.75 15.09 -3.28
C HIS A 163 12.82 15.92 -4.18
N ARG A 164 11.53 15.55 -4.24
CA ARG A 164 10.50 16.29 -5.00
C ARG A 164 9.84 17.42 -4.21
N SER A 165 10.26 17.66 -2.97
CA SER A 165 9.61 18.61 -2.03
C SER A 165 8.10 18.38 -1.94
N ASP A 166 7.68 17.12 -2.00
CA ASP A 166 6.28 16.71 -1.96
C ASP A 166 5.90 16.24 -0.55
N PRO A 167 5.10 17.02 0.20
CA PRO A 167 4.77 16.67 1.58
C PRO A 167 3.90 15.42 1.68
N ARG A 168 3.14 15.05 0.65
CA ARG A 168 2.23 13.89 0.69
C ARG A 168 3.03 12.60 0.60
N LEU A 169 4.02 12.56 -0.29
CA LEU A 169 4.94 11.44 -0.40
C LEU A 169 5.91 11.36 0.79
N THR A 170 6.31 12.52 1.32
CA THR A 170 7.13 12.59 2.53
C THR A 170 6.37 11.97 3.72
N VAL A 171 5.12 12.37 3.96
CA VAL A 171 4.28 11.80 5.03
C VAL A 171 4.04 10.31 4.82
N LEU A 172 3.69 9.90 3.60
CA LEU A 172 3.50 8.49 3.24
C LEU A 172 4.74 7.65 3.60
N GLY A 173 5.90 8.04 3.08
CA GLY A 173 7.15 7.30 3.23
C GLY A 173 7.61 7.24 4.68
N TRP A 174 7.70 8.39 5.37
CA TRP A 174 8.23 8.41 6.73
C TRP A 174 7.29 7.79 7.76
N THR A 175 5.97 7.92 7.62
CA THR A 175 5.03 7.18 8.48
C THR A 175 5.22 5.69 8.29
N GLY A 176 5.40 5.26 7.04
CA GLY A 176 5.74 3.91 6.65
C GLY A 176 7.02 3.36 7.28
N VAL A 177 8.08 4.15 7.24
CA VAL A 177 9.38 3.83 7.86
C VAL A 177 9.21 3.64 9.37
N VAL A 178 8.54 4.59 10.05
CA VAL A 178 8.30 4.52 11.50
C VAL A 178 7.51 3.26 11.84
N ALA A 179 6.40 3.00 11.16
CA ALA A 179 5.60 1.80 11.39
C ALA A 179 6.42 0.52 11.17
N SER A 180 7.21 0.45 10.10
CA SER A 180 8.02 -0.73 9.79
C SER A 180 9.11 -0.98 10.82
N VAL A 181 9.77 0.08 11.30
CA VAL A 181 10.76 -0.02 12.37
C VAL A 181 10.12 -0.54 13.66
N LEU A 182 8.94 -0.02 14.04
CA LEU A 182 8.20 -0.48 15.21
C LEU A 182 7.82 -1.96 15.10
N MET A 183 7.30 -2.39 13.95
CA MET A 183 6.94 -3.79 13.70
C MET A 183 8.16 -4.72 13.73
N LEU A 184 9.28 -4.31 13.14
CA LEU A 184 10.53 -5.07 13.19
C LEU A 184 11.11 -5.15 14.60
N ALA A 185 11.03 -4.07 15.39
CA ALA A 185 11.45 -4.06 16.78
C ALA A 185 10.60 -5.02 17.62
N ARG A 186 9.26 -5.00 17.46
CA ARG A 186 8.35 -5.90 18.15
C ARG A 186 8.61 -7.37 17.82
N ALA A 187 8.90 -7.67 16.55
CA ALA A 187 9.24 -9.03 16.11
C ALA A 187 10.59 -9.52 16.68
N ARG A 188 11.57 -8.63 16.88
CA ARG A 188 12.85 -8.97 17.51
C ARG A 188 12.70 -9.23 19.02
N GLY A 189 11.92 -8.42 19.72
CA GLY A 189 11.73 -8.52 21.17
C GLY A 189 11.09 -9.84 21.64
N CYS A 190 10.25 -10.47 20.82
CA CYS A 190 9.74 -11.82 21.15
C CYS A 190 10.81 -12.92 21.11
N ARG A 191 11.92 -12.71 20.39
CA ARG A 191 12.98 -13.72 20.29
C ARG A 191 13.86 -13.80 21.53
N THR A 192 13.85 -12.76 22.36
CA THR A 192 14.72 -12.61 23.53
C THR A 192 13.99 -12.82 24.86
N SER A 193 12.66 -12.95 24.85
CA SER A 193 11.86 -13.16 26.07
C SER A 193 11.30 -14.58 26.09
N PRO A 194 11.52 -15.37 27.17
CA PRO A 194 10.97 -16.72 27.31
C PRO A 194 9.44 -16.75 27.56
N ARG A 195 8.76 -15.59 27.50
CA ARG A 195 7.30 -15.46 27.62
C ARG A 195 6.57 -15.27 26.29
N CYS A 196 7.29 -15.30 25.16
CA CYS A 196 6.71 -15.75 23.91
C CYS A 196 6.89 -17.29 23.90
#